data_AF-A0A0D0BTU1-F1
#
_entry.id   AF-A0A0D0BTU1-F1
#
_cell.length_a   1.000
_cell.length_b   1.000
_cell.length_c   1.000
_cell.angle_alpha   90.00
_cell.angle_beta   90.00
_cell.angle_gamma   90.00
#
_symmetry.space_group_name_H-M   'P 1'
#
loop_
_entity.id
_entity.type
_entity.pdbx_description
1 polymer ?
#
loop_
_entity_poly.entity_id
_entity_poly.type
_entity_poly.pdbx_seq_one_letter_code
_entity_poly.pdbx_strand_id
1 'polypeptide(L)'
;MAPRRKCPVCGSKQWHKDSSSGLVACSEGHVIQNFRNESGETQEICNYTMRKRIIRTGHKKGVRQSRADPKLYHGERARFHYYQCLQLVLRKQIAALIALWDLPAEFETICRDIWALHLTLLRRPPPAEPYHYLREQKVNDSDAGGTKPSLDNPEESRSDEDDGDGSQSSSSSNEEEDPELVELLRENSELSSSDDDKEKGHAPQKQAVQPSYRFVDTYDRPVNCIVVLVVACWTMRLPVMYKDFIDIIESYELPYLDFLRLLPSEMTCHLTKHAVRALSPHFSPNTLYIHRLASRLARRMYANYGVLTPELNAAPVLWRVVQQCLGGTPILYRLAKRLGHVLSLPLTLNPTLSPTLRRITPDDPEVHIYDNIPPELALVATAIVVLKLVYGLDGKLRLPREEEDPACTLPNVHGYLSAFRSMSEADTRHNEKRFSSKGARSTGDMDLATMDEFLDFCERVLVKPQRGESDQQILDNYFPLSTGNGGALMEAIAPHSIVEGLSATKINVGETNVLRPGESYTVTHSRDVLGNLPEDQALIITRSAKWVGVGDDYLCGVVECFERRLWRWHYKERRREKEEQESEGEGSLDGIEE
;
A
#
# COMPACT_ATOMS: atom_id res chain seq x y z
N MET A 1 -5.24 42.15 -46.76
CA MET A 1 -5.24 43.31 -47.69
C MET A 1 -6.22 43.03 -48.80
N ALA A 2 -7.09 43.98 -49.16
CA ALA A 2 -7.98 43.80 -50.30
C ALA A 2 -7.15 43.57 -51.58
N PRO A 3 -7.53 42.65 -52.47
CA PRO A 3 -6.78 42.37 -53.68
C PRO A 3 -6.73 43.64 -54.56
N ARG A 4 -5.51 44.11 -54.87
CA ARG A 4 -5.32 45.25 -55.78
C ARG A 4 -5.86 44.86 -57.16
N ARG A 5 -6.79 45.66 -57.70
CA ARG A 5 -7.37 45.43 -59.03
C ARG A 5 -6.28 45.53 -60.10
N LYS A 6 -6.37 44.72 -61.15
CA LYS A 6 -5.48 44.82 -62.32
C LYS A 6 -5.82 46.09 -63.12
N CYS A 7 -4.83 46.68 -63.79
CA CYS A 7 -5.06 47.78 -64.73
C CYS A 7 -6.03 47.33 -65.84
N PRO A 8 -7.09 48.09 -66.16
CA PRO A 8 -8.04 47.72 -67.21
C PRO A 8 -7.45 47.82 -68.62
N VAL A 9 -6.34 48.55 -68.81
CA VAL A 9 -5.73 48.78 -70.11
C VAL A 9 -4.60 47.78 -70.38
N CYS A 10 -3.64 47.64 -69.46
CA CYS A 10 -2.46 46.78 -69.65
C CYS A 10 -2.41 45.54 -68.73
N GLY A 11 -3.38 45.36 -67.82
CA GLY A 11 -3.46 44.17 -66.96
C GLY A 11 -2.43 44.11 -65.82
N SER A 12 -1.55 45.10 -65.67
CA SER A 12 -0.55 45.12 -64.60
C SER A 12 -1.20 45.15 -63.21
N LYS A 13 -0.49 44.63 -62.20
CA LYS A 13 -0.94 44.61 -60.79
C LYS A 13 -0.21 45.65 -59.93
N GLN A 14 0.80 46.31 -60.49
CA GLN A 14 1.68 47.22 -59.79
C GLN A 14 1.19 48.65 -60.00
N TRP A 15 0.93 49.33 -58.90
CA TRP A 15 0.41 50.70 -58.86
C TRP A 15 1.33 51.53 -57.97
N HIS A 16 1.80 52.66 -58.46
CA HIS A 16 2.60 53.64 -57.72
C HIS A 16 1.96 55.02 -57.79
N LYS A 17 2.26 55.88 -56.81
CA LYS A 17 1.85 57.29 -56.84
C LYS A 17 2.87 58.07 -57.65
N ASP A 18 2.42 58.89 -58.58
CA ASP A 18 3.29 59.78 -59.33
C ASP A 18 3.57 61.04 -58.50
N SER A 19 4.85 61.37 -58.32
CA SER A 19 5.31 62.40 -57.37
C SER A 19 4.89 63.81 -57.77
N SER A 20 4.62 64.04 -59.05
CA SER A 20 4.28 65.36 -59.59
C SER A 20 2.78 65.68 -59.52
N SER A 21 1.91 64.67 -59.68
CA SER A 21 0.46 64.83 -59.82
C SER A 21 -0.35 64.25 -58.65
N GLY A 22 0.27 63.43 -57.79
CA GLY A 22 -0.41 62.74 -56.69
C GLY A 22 -1.40 61.65 -57.13
N LEU A 23 -1.50 61.41 -58.44
CA LEU A 23 -2.33 60.38 -59.06
C LEU A 23 -1.65 59.01 -58.95
N VAL A 24 -2.46 57.94 -58.94
CA VAL A 24 -1.94 56.56 -58.94
C VAL A 24 -1.86 56.04 -60.37
N ALA A 25 -0.64 55.75 -60.80
CA ALA A 25 -0.33 55.19 -62.11
C ALA A 25 0.16 53.75 -62.01
N CYS A 26 -0.08 52.98 -63.06
CA CYS A 26 0.44 51.64 -63.28
C CYS A 26 1.94 51.69 -63.64
N SER A 27 2.68 50.58 -63.55
CA SER A 27 4.07 50.45 -64.07
C SER A 27 4.26 51.01 -65.49
N GLU A 28 3.28 50.76 -66.38
CA GLU A 28 3.25 51.25 -67.77
C GLU A 28 2.67 52.69 -67.93
N GLY A 29 2.42 53.42 -66.85
CA GLY A 29 1.99 54.84 -66.90
C GLY A 29 0.49 55.11 -67.02
N HIS A 30 -0.38 54.10 -67.04
CA HIS A 30 -1.84 54.31 -67.06
C HIS A 30 -2.38 54.80 -65.71
N VAL A 31 -3.15 55.88 -65.70
CA VAL A 31 -3.72 56.49 -64.48
C VAL A 31 -5.06 55.86 -64.08
N ILE A 32 -5.26 55.57 -62.79
CA ILE A 32 -6.59 55.17 -62.27
C ILE A 32 -7.49 56.39 -62.19
N GLN A 33 -8.59 56.37 -62.94
CA GLN A 33 -9.69 57.30 -62.79
C GLN A 33 -10.49 56.97 -61.52
N ASN A 34 -10.87 57.99 -60.74
CA ASN A 34 -11.62 57.89 -59.48
C ASN A 34 -10.87 57.33 -58.26
N PHE A 35 -9.53 57.34 -58.27
CA PHE A 35 -8.77 57.05 -57.06
C PHE A 35 -8.80 58.26 -56.12
N ARG A 36 -9.57 58.14 -55.02
CA ARG A 36 -9.63 59.15 -53.97
C ARG A 36 -8.65 58.79 -52.86
N ASN A 37 -7.69 59.69 -52.60
CA ASN A 37 -6.84 59.59 -51.41
C ASN A 37 -7.63 60.12 -50.20
N GLU A 38 -8.02 59.23 -49.29
CA GLU A 38 -8.45 59.64 -47.96
C GLU A 38 -7.18 59.82 -47.10
N SER A 39 -6.70 61.05 -47.00
CA SER A 39 -5.64 61.40 -46.04
C SER A 39 -6.26 61.47 -44.65
N GLY A 40 -5.85 60.58 -43.74
CA GLY A 40 -6.34 60.54 -42.36
C GLY A 40 -5.80 61.65 -41.46
N GLU A 41 -5.56 62.85 -42.00
CA GLU A 41 -5.06 64.00 -41.26
C GLU A 41 -6.23 64.85 -40.75
N THR A 42 -6.72 64.53 -39.56
CA THR A 42 -7.59 65.43 -38.78
C THR A 42 -6.71 66.44 -38.02
N GLN A 43 -6.96 67.74 -38.20
CA GLN A 43 -6.15 68.84 -37.62
C GLN A 43 -6.35 69.04 -36.10
N GLU A 44 -7.24 68.29 -35.46
CA GLU A 44 -7.39 68.27 -34.01
C GLU A 44 -7.09 66.87 -33.48
N ILE A 45 -5.98 66.72 -32.78
CA ILE A 45 -5.59 65.47 -32.11
C ILE A 45 -6.51 65.31 -30.89
N CYS A 46 -7.68 64.72 -31.11
CA CYS A 46 -8.57 64.30 -30.04
C CYS A 46 -8.14 62.90 -29.57
N ASN A 47 -7.88 62.73 -28.26
CA ASN A 47 -7.30 61.53 -27.64
C ASN A 47 -8.22 60.28 -27.61
N TYR A 48 -9.27 60.22 -28.43
CA TYR A 48 -10.14 59.05 -28.51
C TYR A 48 -9.59 58.00 -29.47
N THR A 49 -8.70 57.16 -28.92
CA THR A 49 -8.39 55.77 -29.31
C THR A 49 -8.40 55.44 -30.81
N MET A 50 -7.23 55.55 -31.46
CA MET A 50 -6.95 54.74 -32.65
C MET A 50 -6.94 53.26 -32.25
N ARG A 51 -8.06 52.54 -32.42
CA ARG A 51 -8.08 51.08 -32.31
C ARG A 51 -7.21 50.49 -33.42
N LYS A 52 -5.98 50.08 -33.09
CA LYS A 52 -5.15 49.23 -33.97
C LYS A 52 -5.97 48.00 -34.32
N ARG A 53 -6.45 47.91 -35.56
CA ARG A 53 -7.12 46.72 -36.07
C ARG A 53 -6.07 45.61 -36.20
N ILE A 54 -5.98 44.74 -35.20
CA ILE A 54 -5.23 43.48 -35.30
C ILE A 54 -5.95 42.63 -36.35
N ILE A 55 -5.38 42.52 -37.54
CA ILE A 55 -5.87 41.60 -38.56
C ILE A 55 -5.56 40.19 -38.04
N ARG A 56 -6.55 39.52 -37.45
CA ARG A 56 -6.48 38.09 -37.19
C ARG A 56 -6.40 37.38 -38.54
N THR A 57 -5.20 37.07 -39.00
CA THR A 57 -5.00 36.14 -40.10
C THR A 57 -5.65 34.83 -39.68
N GLY A 58 -6.70 34.43 -40.41
CA GLY A 58 -7.29 33.11 -40.25
C GLY A 58 -6.28 32.06 -40.68
N HIS A 59 -5.32 31.75 -39.80
CA HIS A 59 -4.68 30.45 -39.84
C HIS A 59 -5.83 29.46 -39.76
N LYS A 60 -6.16 28.79 -40.88
CA LYS A 60 -6.85 27.52 -40.83
C LYS A 60 -6.11 26.74 -39.76
N LYS A 61 -6.77 26.42 -38.65
CA LYS A 61 -6.24 25.47 -37.66
C LYS A 61 -6.04 24.18 -38.44
N GLY A 62 -4.87 24.01 -39.06
CA GLY A 62 -4.43 22.71 -39.51
C GLY A 62 -4.57 21.85 -38.28
N VAL A 63 -5.32 20.76 -38.40
CA VAL A 63 -5.48 19.78 -37.33
C VAL A 63 -4.06 19.49 -36.86
N ARG A 64 -3.68 20.01 -35.68
CA ARG A 64 -2.38 19.73 -35.09
C ARG A 64 -2.42 18.22 -34.89
N GLN A 65 -1.72 17.47 -35.73
CA GLN A 65 -1.51 16.04 -35.49
C GLN A 65 -0.98 15.97 -34.06
N SER A 66 -1.72 15.29 -33.19
CA SER A 66 -1.34 15.19 -31.80
C SER A 66 0.07 14.63 -31.74
N ARG A 67 0.97 15.28 -31.00
CA ARG A 67 2.31 14.76 -30.70
C ARG A 67 2.28 13.52 -29.78
N ALA A 68 1.09 12.92 -29.59
CA ALA A 68 0.92 11.72 -28.80
C ALA A 68 1.37 10.52 -29.63
N ASP A 69 2.20 9.67 -29.02
CA ASP A 69 2.68 8.47 -29.67
C ASP A 69 1.50 7.55 -30.00
N PRO A 70 1.30 7.16 -31.27
CA PRO A 70 0.12 6.40 -31.70
C PRO A 70 0.09 4.97 -31.13
N LYS A 71 1.20 4.52 -30.55
CA LYS A 71 1.32 3.19 -29.91
C LYS A 71 0.74 3.19 -28.50
N LEU A 72 0.69 4.33 -27.81
CA LEU A 72 0.24 4.36 -26.42
C LEU A 72 -1.28 4.29 -26.37
N TYR A 73 -1.80 3.41 -25.52
CA TYR A 73 -3.22 3.39 -25.26
C TYR A 73 -3.60 4.51 -24.29
N HIS A 74 -4.77 5.11 -24.50
CA HIS A 74 -5.32 6.17 -23.66
C HIS A 74 -6.76 5.84 -23.26
N GLY A 75 -7.27 6.52 -22.23
CA GLY A 75 -8.66 6.36 -21.78
C GLY A 75 -8.98 4.97 -21.24
N GLU A 76 -10.16 4.46 -21.58
CA GLU A 76 -10.66 3.15 -21.15
C GLU A 76 -9.79 2.00 -21.70
N ARG A 77 -9.16 2.18 -22.87
CA ARG A 77 -8.30 1.16 -23.50
C ARG A 77 -7.03 0.92 -22.75
N ALA A 78 -6.42 2.01 -22.28
CA ALA A 78 -5.28 1.92 -21.39
C ALA A 78 -5.66 1.20 -20.08
N ARG A 79 -6.87 1.45 -19.58
CA ARG A 79 -7.35 0.88 -18.33
C ARG A 79 -7.65 -0.62 -18.45
N PHE A 80 -8.29 -1.06 -19.51
CA PHE A 80 -8.46 -2.49 -19.76
C PHE A 80 -7.11 -3.19 -19.95
N HIS A 81 -6.22 -2.59 -20.74
CA HIS A 81 -4.88 -3.12 -20.93
C HIS A 81 -4.08 -3.22 -19.62
N TYR A 82 -4.24 -2.24 -18.72
CA TYR A 82 -3.68 -2.29 -17.37
C TYR A 82 -4.18 -3.51 -16.57
N TYR A 83 -5.46 -3.83 -16.60
CA TYR A 83 -5.99 -5.04 -15.95
C TYR A 83 -5.50 -6.33 -16.62
N GLN A 84 -5.27 -6.34 -17.94
CA GLN A 84 -4.64 -7.48 -18.61
C GLN A 84 -3.21 -7.70 -18.09
N CYS A 85 -2.44 -6.62 -17.91
CA CYS A 85 -1.11 -6.69 -17.30
C CYS A 85 -1.20 -7.26 -15.87
N LEU A 86 -2.11 -6.75 -15.02
CA LEU A 86 -2.32 -7.26 -13.66
C LEU A 86 -2.72 -8.73 -13.63
N GLN A 87 -3.55 -9.18 -14.55
CA GLN A 87 -3.93 -10.58 -14.64
C GLN A 87 -2.71 -11.47 -14.96
N LEU A 88 -1.79 -11.01 -15.81
CA LEU A 88 -0.53 -11.72 -16.04
C LEU A 88 0.39 -11.68 -14.82
N VAL A 89 0.44 -10.56 -14.09
CA VAL A 89 1.14 -10.48 -12.79
C VAL A 89 0.65 -11.59 -11.88
N LEU A 90 -0.66 -11.63 -11.65
CA LEU A 90 -1.27 -12.56 -10.72
C LEU A 90 -1.00 -14.01 -11.14
N ARG A 91 -1.07 -14.34 -12.43
CA ARG A 91 -0.73 -15.69 -12.93
C ARG A 91 0.72 -16.08 -12.64
N LYS A 92 1.68 -15.15 -12.85
CA LYS A 92 3.09 -15.39 -12.55
C LYS A 92 3.32 -15.53 -11.04
N GLN A 93 2.65 -14.72 -10.23
CA GLN A 93 2.69 -14.81 -8.77
C GLN A 93 2.13 -16.13 -8.24
N ILE A 94 0.99 -16.60 -8.76
CA ILE A 94 0.40 -17.89 -8.38
C ILE A 94 1.35 -19.03 -8.74
N ALA A 95 1.90 -19.02 -9.96
CA ALA A 95 2.84 -20.06 -10.40
C ALA A 95 4.11 -20.10 -9.53
N ALA A 96 4.67 -18.93 -9.19
CA ALA A 96 5.80 -18.83 -8.28
C ALA A 96 5.44 -19.36 -6.89
N LEU A 97 4.29 -18.97 -6.34
CA LEU A 97 3.88 -19.41 -4.99
C LEU A 97 3.61 -20.92 -4.90
N ILE A 98 3.01 -21.50 -5.94
CA ILE A 98 2.80 -22.95 -6.05
C ILE A 98 4.15 -23.68 -6.04
N ALA A 99 5.15 -23.17 -6.77
CA ALA A 99 6.48 -23.76 -6.82
C ALA A 99 7.27 -23.58 -5.51
N LEU A 100 7.07 -22.48 -4.79
CA LEU A 100 7.80 -22.19 -3.55
C LEU A 100 7.27 -22.95 -2.33
N TRP A 101 5.95 -23.13 -2.27
CA TRP A 101 5.27 -23.72 -1.10
C TRP A 101 4.70 -25.11 -1.38
N ASP A 102 5.01 -25.70 -2.55
CA ASP A 102 4.50 -26.99 -3.01
C ASP A 102 2.96 -27.10 -2.85
N LEU A 103 2.25 -26.03 -3.22
CA LEU A 103 0.80 -25.96 -3.08
C LEU A 103 0.09 -26.81 -4.14
N PRO A 104 -1.10 -27.33 -3.83
CA PRO A 104 -1.84 -28.16 -4.78
C PRO A 104 -2.53 -27.27 -5.83
N ALA A 105 -2.84 -27.83 -7.00
CA ALA A 105 -3.32 -27.07 -8.17
C ALA A 105 -4.68 -26.37 -7.94
N GLU A 106 -5.47 -26.83 -6.98
CA GLU A 106 -6.72 -26.23 -6.54
C GLU A 106 -6.53 -24.78 -6.06
N PHE A 107 -5.33 -24.44 -5.56
CA PHE A 107 -4.99 -23.10 -5.14
C PHE A 107 -5.14 -22.08 -6.27
N GLU A 108 -4.78 -22.44 -7.51
CA GLU A 108 -4.95 -21.57 -8.67
C GLU A 108 -6.43 -21.27 -8.92
N THR A 109 -7.30 -22.28 -8.76
CA THR A 109 -8.74 -22.14 -8.98
C THR A 109 -9.35 -21.18 -7.95
N ILE A 110 -8.99 -21.35 -6.68
CA ILE A 110 -9.45 -20.46 -5.59
C ILE A 110 -8.98 -19.02 -5.83
N CYS A 111 -7.72 -18.82 -6.21
CA CYS A 111 -7.20 -17.49 -6.53
C CYS A 111 -7.94 -16.84 -7.71
N ARG A 112 -8.29 -17.62 -8.74
CA ARG A 112 -9.06 -17.16 -9.90
C ARG A 112 -10.46 -16.70 -9.50
N ASP A 113 -11.14 -17.45 -8.65
CA ASP A 113 -12.47 -17.12 -8.17
C ASP A 113 -12.46 -15.87 -7.29
N ILE A 114 -11.49 -15.76 -6.36
CA ILE A 114 -11.33 -14.57 -5.53
C ILE A 114 -10.94 -13.34 -6.36
N TRP A 115 -10.11 -13.51 -7.39
CA TRP A 115 -9.79 -12.42 -8.33
C TRP A 115 -11.04 -11.95 -9.10
N ALA A 116 -11.86 -12.87 -9.58
CA ALA A 116 -13.12 -12.54 -10.24
C ALA A 116 -14.05 -11.77 -9.29
N LEU A 117 -14.23 -12.25 -8.06
CA LEU A 117 -14.99 -11.53 -7.02
C LEU A 117 -14.40 -10.15 -6.75
N HIS A 118 -13.08 -10.04 -6.60
CA HIS A 118 -12.40 -8.77 -6.39
C HIS A 118 -12.73 -7.76 -7.49
N LEU A 119 -12.63 -8.15 -8.78
CA LEU A 119 -12.94 -7.29 -9.92
C LEU A 119 -14.40 -6.79 -9.91
N THR A 120 -15.37 -7.62 -9.51
CA THR A 120 -16.77 -7.20 -9.39
C THR A 120 -17.01 -6.24 -8.22
N LEU A 121 -16.18 -6.31 -7.18
CA LEU A 121 -16.29 -5.49 -5.97
C LEU A 121 -15.56 -4.14 -6.10
N LEU A 122 -14.89 -3.89 -7.23
CA LEU A 122 -14.26 -2.61 -7.53
C LEU A 122 -15.31 -1.52 -7.73
N ARG A 123 -14.98 -0.28 -7.34
CA ARG A 123 -15.86 0.88 -7.54
C ARG A 123 -16.14 1.15 -9.01
N ARG A 124 -15.14 0.91 -9.84
CA ARG A 124 -15.21 1.02 -11.29
C ARG A 124 -14.72 -0.32 -11.83
N PRO A 125 -15.61 -1.23 -12.25
CA PRO A 125 -15.17 -2.50 -12.83
C PRO A 125 -14.32 -2.27 -14.09
N PRO A 126 -13.52 -3.26 -14.51
CA PRO A 126 -12.78 -3.19 -15.77
C PRO A 126 -13.74 -2.96 -16.94
N PRO A 127 -13.44 -2.03 -17.87
CA PRO A 127 -14.31 -1.75 -19.01
C PRO A 127 -14.33 -2.93 -19.99
N ALA A 128 -15.46 -3.16 -20.67
CA ALA A 128 -15.64 -4.24 -21.64
C ALA A 128 -15.04 -3.91 -23.02
N GLU A 129 -13.84 -3.35 -23.01
CA GLU A 129 -13.11 -2.77 -24.15
C GLU A 129 -12.96 -3.69 -25.37
N PRO A 130 -12.71 -5.00 -25.26
CA PRO A 130 -12.70 -5.89 -26.43
C PRO A 130 -14.03 -5.86 -27.19
N TYR A 131 -15.15 -5.71 -26.46
CA TYR A 131 -16.48 -5.60 -27.06
C TYR A 131 -16.72 -4.22 -27.68
N HIS A 132 -16.27 -3.14 -27.01
CA HIS A 132 -16.41 -1.78 -27.53
C HIS A 132 -15.57 -1.54 -28.78
N TYR A 133 -14.31 -1.98 -28.81
CA TYR A 133 -13.45 -1.89 -29.98
C TYR A 133 -13.99 -2.70 -31.17
N LEU A 134 -14.48 -3.92 -30.95
CA LEU A 134 -15.13 -4.72 -32.00
C LEU A 134 -16.41 -4.06 -32.52
N ARG A 135 -17.15 -3.35 -31.66
CA ARG A 135 -18.34 -2.59 -32.07
C ARG A 135 -17.97 -1.35 -32.88
N GLU A 136 -16.96 -0.61 -32.46
CA GLU A 136 -16.44 0.57 -33.18
C GLU A 136 -15.82 0.19 -34.52
N GLN A 137 -15.08 -0.92 -34.59
CA GLN A 137 -14.57 -1.46 -35.86
C GLN A 137 -15.71 -1.87 -36.79
N LYS A 138 -16.74 -2.56 -36.28
CA LYS A 138 -17.92 -2.91 -37.09
C LYS A 138 -18.68 -1.68 -37.59
N VAL A 139 -18.78 -0.63 -36.78
CA VAL A 139 -19.42 0.64 -37.17
C VAL A 139 -18.57 1.37 -38.22
N ASN A 140 -17.24 1.42 -38.06
CA ASN A 140 -16.32 2.03 -39.01
C ASN A 140 -16.21 1.26 -40.34
N ASP A 141 -16.29 -0.08 -40.32
CA ASP A 141 -16.36 -0.91 -41.53
C ASP A 141 -17.71 -0.77 -42.25
N SER A 142 -18.80 -0.49 -41.53
CA SER A 142 -20.11 -0.16 -42.14
C SER A 142 -20.21 1.29 -42.65
N ASP A 143 -19.47 2.24 -42.07
CA ASP A 143 -19.45 3.67 -42.46
C ASP A 143 -18.38 4.02 -43.50
N ALA A 144 -17.55 3.05 -43.93
CA ALA A 144 -16.70 3.19 -45.11
C ALA A 144 -17.50 3.33 -46.42
N GLY A 145 -18.82 3.21 -46.35
CA GLY A 145 -19.76 3.40 -47.45
C GLY A 145 -20.99 4.25 -47.10
N GLY A 146 -20.80 5.44 -46.51
CA GLY A 146 -21.83 6.48 -46.60
C GLY A 146 -22.07 7.32 -45.35
N THR A 147 -21.84 8.63 -45.49
CA THR A 147 -22.55 9.73 -44.80
C THR A 147 -22.74 9.62 -43.29
N LYS A 148 -21.84 10.29 -42.55
CA LYS A 148 -21.96 10.61 -41.11
C LYS A 148 -23.39 11.03 -40.71
N PRO A 149 -24.02 10.38 -39.71
CA PRO A 149 -25.15 10.97 -39.00
C PRO A 149 -24.64 11.76 -37.80
N SER A 150 -25.05 13.02 -37.74
CA SER A 150 -25.05 13.86 -36.55
C SER A 150 -26.00 13.28 -35.50
N LEU A 151 -25.51 13.07 -34.28
CA LEU A 151 -26.38 12.94 -33.11
C LEU A 151 -25.92 13.94 -32.05
N ASP A 152 -26.82 14.88 -31.81
CA ASP A 152 -26.82 15.90 -30.77
C ASP A 152 -26.67 15.29 -29.37
N ASN A 153 -26.00 16.02 -28.49
CA ASN A 153 -26.40 16.08 -27.09
C ASN A 153 -26.39 17.54 -26.63
N PRO A 154 -27.30 17.91 -25.71
CA PRO A 154 -27.81 19.27 -25.57
C PRO A 154 -27.06 20.11 -24.54
N GLU A 155 -27.12 21.42 -24.80
CA GLU A 155 -27.20 22.51 -23.82
C GLU A 155 -26.18 22.58 -22.69
N GLU A 156 -25.25 23.54 -22.81
CA GLU A 156 -25.14 24.57 -21.77
C GLU A 156 -24.73 25.90 -22.40
N SER A 157 -25.72 26.80 -22.48
CA SER A 157 -25.56 28.20 -22.84
C SER A 157 -25.52 29.05 -21.59
N ARG A 158 -24.59 30.01 -21.56
CA ARG A 158 -24.73 31.44 -21.15
C ARG A 158 -23.55 31.91 -20.32
N SER A 159 -22.62 32.54 -21.01
CA SER A 159 -21.78 33.61 -20.48
C SER A 159 -22.61 34.90 -20.49
N ASP A 160 -22.78 35.53 -19.32
CA ASP A 160 -23.03 36.96 -19.23
C ASP A 160 -21.84 37.60 -18.51
N GLU A 161 -21.40 38.70 -19.12
CA GLU A 161 -20.34 39.60 -18.72
C GLU A 161 -20.79 40.43 -17.50
N ASP A 162 -19.91 40.73 -16.53
CA ASP A 162 -19.59 42.14 -16.24
C ASP A 162 -18.35 42.33 -15.34
N ASP A 163 -17.65 43.41 -15.71
CA ASP A 163 -16.61 44.25 -15.15
C ASP A 163 -15.97 44.06 -13.75
N GLY A 164 -14.65 44.31 -13.74
CA GLY A 164 -14.16 45.50 -13.02
C GLY A 164 -13.04 45.32 -12.00
N ASP A 165 -11.92 46.01 -12.27
CA ASP A 165 -10.85 46.43 -11.34
C ASP A 165 -9.85 45.34 -10.92
N GLY A 166 -8.53 45.47 -10.99
CA GLY A 166 -7.67 46.63 -11.10
C GLY A 166 -6.55 46.48 -10.08
N SER A 167 -5.31 46.52 -10.55
CA SER A 167 -4.09 46.82 -9.78
C SER A 167 -3.16 45.66 -9.36
N GLN A 168 -1.99 45.73 -10.00
CA GLN A 168 -0.65 45.67 -9.41
C GLN A 168 -0.07 44.30 -9.07
N SER A 169 0.77 43.88 -10.02
CA SER A 169 1.93 43.03 -9.84
C SER A 169 2.77 43.42 -8.61
N SER A 170 2.89 42.49 -7.67
CA SER A 170 4.09 42.37 -6.84
C SER A 170 4.72 41.01 -7.10
N SER A 171 6.00 41.07 -7.50
CA SER A 171 6.87 39.94 -7.73
C SER A 171 7.08 39.17 -6.43
N SER A 172 6.64 37.92 -6.38
CA SER A 172 7.21 36.92 -5.48
C SER A 172 7.28 35.60 -6.26
N SER A 173 8.50 35.25 -6.63
CA SER A 173 8.87 33.95 -7.18
C SER A 173 8.59 32.88 -6.12
N ASN A 174 7.41 32.28 -6.18
CA ASN A 174 7.13 31.01 -5.56
C ASN A 174 7.44 29.93 -6.59
N GLU A 175 8.31 29.01 -6.21
CA GLU A 175 8.58 27.78 -6.94
C GLU A 175 7.24 27.06 -7.12
N GLU A 176 6.82 26.87 -8.38
CA GLU A 176 5.69 26.00 -8.71
C GLU A 176 6.09 24.59 -8.26
N GLU A 177 5.59 24.17 -7.10
CA GLU A 177 5.72 22.79 -6.64
C GLU A 177 5.06 21.89 -7.70
N ASP A 178 5.89 21.10 -8.37
CA ASP A 178 5.49 20.15 -9.40
C ASP A 178 4.35 19.25 -8.84
N PRO A 179 3.19 19.17 -9.51
CA PRO A 179 2.11 18.29 -9.07
C PRO A 179 2.56 16.82 -8.94
N GLU A 180 3.61 16.41 -9.65
CA GLU A 180 4.25 15.09 -9.52
C GLU A 180 4.99 14.94 -8.16
N LEU A 181 5.59 16.02 -7.64
CA LEU A 181 6.28 16.06 -6.34
C LEU A 181 5.28 16.05 -5.18
N VAL A 182 4.17 16.78 -5.32
CA VAL A 182 3.07 16.79 -4.35
C VAL A 182 2.40 15.42 -4.27
N GLU A 183 2.23 14.73 -5.40
CA GLU A 183 1.70 13.36 -5.44
C GLU A 183 2.69 12.35 -4.79
N LEU A 184 4.00 12.49 -5.05
CA LEU A 184 5.05 11.69 -4.38
C LEU A 184 5.05 11.89 -2.86
N LEU A 185 4.92 13.14 -2.39
CA LEU A 185 4.82 13.46 -0.97
C LEU A 185 3.55 12.86 -0.35
N ARG A 186 2.44 12.85 -1.08
CA ARG A 186 1.17 12.25 -0.65
C ARG A 186 1.25 10.71 -0.60
N GLU A 187 1.91 10.08 -1.57
CA GLU A 187 2.14 8.64 -1.60
C GLU A 187 3.06 8.18 -0.46
N ASN A 188 4.14 8.90 -0.19
CA ASN A 188 5.00 8.64 0.97
C ASN A 188 4.25 8.85 2.29
N SER A 189 3.34 9.82 2.34
CA SER A 189 2.50 10.06 3.53
C SER A 189 1.46 8.95 3.74
N GLU A 190 0.86 8.39 2.68
CA GLU A 190 -0.05 7.23 2.78
C GLU A 190 0.69 5.92 3.15
N LEU A 191 1.97 5.80 2.77
CA LEU A 191 2.83 4.67 3.14
C LEU A 191 3.46 4.81 4.54
N SER A 192 3.56 6.04 5.06
CA SER A 192 4.12 6.39 6.38
C SER A 192 3.07 6.75 7.43
N SER A 193 1.77 6.61 7.13
CA SER A 193 0.69 6.86 8.09
C SER A 193 0.57 5.68 9.08
N SER A 194 1.41 5.75 10.12
CA SER A 194 0.99 5.35 11.46
C SER A 194 -0.05 6.38 11.91
N ASP A 195 -1.32 6.00 11.93
CA ASP A 195 -2.36 6.89 12.44
C ASP A 195 -3.10 6.27 13.63
N ASP A 196 -3.16 7.13 14.63
CA ASP A 196 -3.58 6.97 15.99
C ASP A 196 -5.05 7.41 16.06
N ASP A 197 -5.99 6.46 16.07
CA ASP A 197 -7.39 6.78 16.28
C ASP A 197 -7.63 7.17 17.76
N LYS A 198 -7.68 8.49 18.03
CA LYS A 198 -8.67 9.18 18.90
C LYS A 198 -8.29 10.64 19.14
N GLU A 199 -9.11 11.57 18.63
CA GLU A 199 -9.84 12.58 19.43
C GLU A 199 -10.82 13.38 18.55
N LYS A 200 -12.06 13.51 19.02
CA LYS A 200 -13.09 14.36 18.40
C LYS A 200 -12.80 15.83 18.72
N GLY A 201 -11.96 16.48 17.91
CA GLY A 201 -11.80 17.94 17.89
C GLY A 201 -12.45 18.53 16.64
N HIS A 202 -13.32 19.54 16.81
CA HIS A 202 -13.90 20.30 15.70
C HIS A 202 -12.80 21.03 14.91
N ALA A 203 -12.59 20.63 13.65
CA ALA A 203 -11.76 21.33 12.67
C ALA A 203 -12.62 21.83 11.49
N PRO A 204 -12.28 22.98 10.88
CA PRO A 204 -13.17 23.70 9.97
C PRO A 204 -13.37 22.95 8.64
N GLN A 205 -14.60 23.03 8.12
CA GLN A 205 -15.01 22.43 6.84
C GLN A 205 -14.12 22.92 5.70
N LYS A 206 -13.21 22.06 5.22
CA LYS A 206 -12.52 22.25 3.95
C LYS A 206 -13.51 22.01 2.81
N GLN A 207 -13.66 23.00 1.96
CA GLN A 207 -14.46 22.95 0.74
C GLN A 207 -14.04 21.74 -0.10
N ALA A 208 -15.03 20.96 -0.55
CA ALA A 208 -14.82 19.75 -1.33
C ALA A 208 -14.19 20.10 -2.69
N VAL A 209 -12.88 19.85 -2.82
CA VAL A 209 -12.20 19.83 -4.12
C VAL A 209 -12.79 18.67 -4.93
N GLN A 210 -13.34 18.98 -6.11
CA GLN A 210 -13.83 17.98 -7.07
C GLN A 210 -12.77 16.89 -7.29
N PRO A 211 -13.13 15.59 -7.29
CA PRO A 211 -12.14 14.53 -7.42
C PRO A 211 -11.50 14.59 -8.82
N SER A 212 -10.23 14.99 -8.86
CA SER A 212 -9.37 14.86 -10.04
C SER A 212 -9.44 13.42 -10.58
N TYR A 213 -9.61 13.27 -11.89
CA TYR A 213 -9.70 11.97 -12.56
C TYR A 213 -8.41 11.17 -12.32
N ARG A 214 -8.43 10.21 -11.38
CA ARG A 214 -7.33 9.28 -11.16
C ARG A 214 -7.41 8.12 -12.16
N PHE A 215 -6.32 7.89 -12.89
CA PHE A 215 -6.20 6.80 -13.87
C PHE A 215 -6.25 5.40 -13.22
N VAL A 216 -5.68 5.25 -12.01
CA VAL A 216 -5.67 4.01 -11.22
C VAL A 216 -6.22 4.32 -9.82
N ASP A 217 -7.26 3.61 -9.38
CA ASP A 217 -7.74 3.72 -7.99
C ASP A 217 -6.79 2.94 -7.05
N THR A 218 -6.80 3.24 -5.75
CA THR A 218 -5.98 2.53 -4.75
C THR A 218 -6.21 1.01 -4.78
N TYR A 219 -7.43 0.59 -5.15
CA TYR A 219 -7.86 -0.81 -5.24
C TYR A 219 -7.50 -1.48 -6.57
N ASP A 220 -7.01 -0.71 -7.54
CA ASP A 220 -6.55 -1.24 -8.82
C ASP A 220 -5.03 -1.53 -8.79
N ARG A 221 -4.33 -1.17 -7.72
CA ARG A 221 -2.86 -1.33 -7.62
C ARG A 221 -2.42 -2.81 -7.53
N PRO A 222 -1.18 -3.15 -7.93
CA PRO A 222 -0.63 -4.51 -7.86
C PRO A 222 -0.66 -5.16 -6.47
N VAL A 223 -0.68 -4.36 -5.40
CA VAL A 223 -0.83 -4.83 -4.01
C VAL A 223 -2.10 -5.67 -3.85
N ASN A 224 -3.17 -5.36 -4.59
CA ASN A 224 -4.41 -6.11 -4.52
C ASN A 224 -4.27 -7.54 -5.09
N CYS A 225 -3.29 -7.79 -5.96
CA CYS A 225 -2.96 -9.16 -6.37
C CYS A 225 -2.41 -9.97 -5.18
N ILE A 226 -1.51 -9.38 -4.38
CA ILE A 226 -1.02 -10.00 -3.14
C ILE A 226 -2.14 -10.22 -2.14
N VAL A 227 -3.04 -9.25 -1.99
CA VAL A 227 -4.22 -9.36 -1.12
C VAL A 227 -5.11 -10.54 -1.52
N VAL A 228 -5.31 -10.75 -2.81
CA VAL A 228 -6.08 -11.90 -3.34
C VAL A 228 -5.38 -13.22 -2.99
N LEU A 229 -4.05 -13.29 -3.10
CA LEU A 229 -3.28 -14.46 -2.67
C LEU A 229 -3.43 -14.71 -1.16
N VAL A 230 -3.34 -13.67 -0.32
CA VAL A 230 -3.51 -13.82 1.13
C VAL A 230 -4.90 -14.37 1.46
N VAL A 231 -5.96 -13.80 0.88
CA VAL A 231 -7.33 -14.27 1.11
C VAL A 231 -7.47 -15.72 0.63
N ALA A 232 -6.87 -16.08 -0.51
CA ALA A 232 -6.88 -17.46 -1.01
C ALA A 232 -6.19 -18.43 -0.03
N CYS A 233 -5.00 -18.09 0.46
CA CYS A 233 -4.29 -18.92 1.44
C CYS A 233 -5.12 -19.12 2.72
N TRP A 234 -5.83 -18.07 3.16
CA TRP A 234 -6.70 -18.16 4.35
C TRP A 234 -7.95 -18.98 4.08
N THR A 235 -8.55 -18.91 2.88
CA THR A 235 -9.67 -19.79 2.51
C THR A 235 -9.27 -21.27 2.54
N MET A 236 -8.01 -21.60 2.24
CA MET A 236 -7.44 -22.94 2.37
C MET A 236 -6.95 -23.28 3.80
N ARG A 237 -7.07 -22.35 4.75
CA ARG A 237 -6.56 -22.48 6.14
C ARG A 237 -5.05 -22.74 6.22
N LEU A 238 -4.29 -22.19 5.27
CA LEU A 238 -2.83 -22.21 5.32
C LEU A 238 -2.33 -21.28 6.44
N PRO A 239 -1.33 -21.69 7.23
CA PRO A 239 -0.80 -20.90 8.35
C PRO A 239 0.22 -19.84 7.91
N VAL A 240 -0.21 -18.96 7.00
CA VAL A 240 0.61 -17.90 6.41
C VAL A 240 0.44 -16.59 7.17
N MET A 241 1.52 -15.83 7.30
CA MET A 241 1.53 -14.47 7.87
C MET A 241 1.79 -13.44 6.79
N TYR A 242 1.43 -12.16 7.02
CA TYR A 242 1.73 -11.11 6.04
C TYR A 242 3.23 -10.92 5.80
N LYS A 243 4.05 -11.12 6.85
CA LYS A 243 5.52 -11.05 6.73
C LYS A 243 6.07 -12.08 5.76
N ASP A 244 5.49 -13.27 5.68
CA ASP A 244 5.95 -14.33 4.77
C ASP A 244 5.87 -13.84 3.31
N PHE A 245 4.80 -13.13 2.94
CA PHE A 245 4.69 -12.52 1.60
C PHE A 245 5.71 -11.40 1.39
N ILE A 246 5.95 -10.56 2.41
CA ILE A 246 6.93 -9.48 2.32
C ILE A 246 8.35 -10.04 2.12
N ASP A 247 8.69 -11.11 2.85
CA ASP A 247 10.00 -11.78 2.75
C ASP A 247 10.24 -12.34 1.35
N ILE A 248 9.24 -13.00 0.77
CA ILE A 248 9.35 -13.62 -0.57
C ILE A 248 9.33 -12.55 -1.68
N ILE A 249 8.69 -11.40 -1.43
CA ILE A 249 8.75 -10.24 -2.33
C ILE A 249 10.14 -9.59 -2.28
N GLU A 250 10.73 -9.44 -1.09
CA GLU A 250 12.06 -8.85 -0.90
C GLU A 250 13.17 -9.78 -1.42
N SER A 251 12.97 -11.10 -1.40
CA SER A 251 13.88 -12.07 -2.03
C SER A 251 13.74 -12.15 -3.56
N TYR A 252 12.82 -11.38 -4.18
CA TYR A 252 12.48 -11.44 -5.61
C TYR A 252 11.99 -12.80 -6.12
N GLU A 253 11.64 -13.73 -5.22
CA GLU A 253 11.05 -15.02 -5.57
C GLU A 253 9.58 -14.87 -6.01
N LEU A 254 8.84 -13.95 -5.37
CA LEU A 254 7.48 -13.59 -5.77
C LEU A 254 7.52 -12.33 -6.65
N PRO A 255 7.10 -12.42 -7.93
CA PRO A 255 7.07 -11.28 -8.84
C PRO A 255 6.16 -10.14 -8.35
N TYR A 256 6.74 -9.09 -7.80
CA TYR A 256 6.00 -7.90 -7.36
C TYR A 256 6.79 -6.62 -7.61
N LEU A 257 8.08 -6.63 -7.26
CA LEU A 257 9.02 -5.58 -7.61
C LEU A 257 9.47 -5.73 -9.07
N ASP A 258 9.63 -4.61 -9.77
CA ASP A 258 10.11 -4.54 -11.16
C ASP A 258 9.46 -5.53 -12.15
N PHE A 259 8.15 -5.70 -12.02
CA PHE A 259 7.40 -6.68 -12.79
C PHE A 259 7.42 -6.42 -14.31
N LEU A 260 7.67 -5.20 -14.75
CA LEU A 260 7.69 -4.83 -16.17
C LEU A 260 8.72 -5.65 -16.97
N ARG A 261 9.76 -6.16 -16.31
CA ARG A 261 10.76 -7.05 -16.93
C ARG A 261 10.19 -8.41 -17.34
N LEU A 262 9.16 -8.87 -16.65
CA LEU A 262 8.53 -10.17 -16.85
C LEU A 262 7.39 -10.14 -17.87
N LEU A 263 6.95 -8.94 -18.28
CA LEU A 263 5.91 -8.78 -19.29
C LEU A 263 6.45 -8.93 -20.71
N PRO A 264 5.64 -9.47 -21.65
CA PRO A 264 5.97 -9.44 -23.08
C PRO A 264 6.15 -8.00 -23.59
N SER A 265 7.13 -7.81 -24.47
CA SER A 265 7.44 -6.49 -25.10
C SER A 265 6.26 -5.91 -25.89
N GLU A 266 5.44 -6.79 -26.47
CA GLU A 266 4.21 -6.41 -27.17
C GLU A 266 3.20 -5.71 -26.25
N MET A 267 3.12 -6.12 -24.99
CA MET A 267 2.24 -5.45 -24.03
C MET A 267 2.88 -4.17 -23.49
N THR A 268 4.19 -4.19 -23.20
CA THR A 268 4.84 -3.03 -22.59
C THR A 268 4.91 -1.81 -23.50
N CYS A 269 4.95 -2.00 -24.83
CA CYS A 269 5.02 -0.90 -25.79
C CYS A 269 3.75 -0.02 -25.84
N HIS A 270 2.62 -0.51 -25.32
CA HIS A 270 1.35 0.20 -25.32
C HIS A 270 1.04 0.91 -23.98
N LEU A 271 1.88 0.72 -22.96
CA LEU A 271 1.67 1.26 -21.62
C LEU A 271 2.09 2.74 -21.51
N THR A 272 1.24 3.55 -20.89
CA THR A 272 1.57 4.95 -20.56
C THR A 272 2.55 5.05 -19.38
N LYS A 273 3.25 6.19 -19.23
CA LYS A 273 4.13 6.47 -18.08
C LYS A 273 3.41 6.22 -16.74
N HIS A 274 2.15 6.64 -16.62
CA HIS A 274 1.34 6.42 -15.41
C HIS A 274 1.02 4.95 -15.17
N ALA A 275 0.68 4.18 -16.22
CA ALA A 275 0.44 2.75 -16.10
C ALA A 275 1.71 1.99 -15.69
N VAL A 276 2.86 2.35 -16.27
CA VAL A 276 4.19 1.82 -15.95
C VAL A 276 4.52 2.02 -14.46
N ARG A 277 4.41 3.26 -13.97
CA ARG A 277 4.65 3.58 -12.55
C ARG A 277 3.67 2.88 -11.61
N ALA A 278 2.40 2.73 -12.02
CA ALA A 278 1.40 2.05 -11.22
C ALA A 278 1.55 0.52 -11.19
N LEU A 279 2.11 -0.10 -12.24
CA LEU A 279 2.35 -1.55 -12.31
C LEU A 279 3.60 -1.99 -11.56
N SER A 280 4.61 -1.12 -11.46
CA SER A 280 5.90 -1.44 -10.84
C SER A 280 6.16 -0.58 -9.60
N PRO A 281 5.67 -0.99 -8.42
CA PRO A 281 6.01 -0.31 -7.17
C PRO A 281 7.50 -0.49 -6.84
N HIS A 282 8.10 0.55 -6.27
CA HIS A 282 9.53 0.56 -5.92
C HIS A 282 9.84 -0.13 -4.58
N PHE A 283 8.85 -0.25 -3.69
CA PHE A 283 9.03 -0.73 -2.33
C PHE A 283 8.09 -1.90 -2.01
N SER A 284 8.55 -2.77 -1.11
CA SER A 284 7.72 -3.83 -0.54
C SER A 284 6.53 -3.23 0.22
N PRO A 285 5.33 -3.83 0.12
CA PRO A 285 4.15 -3.34 0.82
C PRO A 285 4.30 -3.48 2.33
N ASN A 286 3.66 -2.59 3.09
CA ASN A 286 3.61 -2.67 4.56
C ASN A 286 2.58 -3.70 5.02
N THR A 287 2.88 -4.48 6.07
CA THR A 287 1.98 -5.46 6.69
C THR A 287 0.60 -4.87 6.99
N LEU A 288 0.55 -3.71 7.66
CA LEU A 288 -0.72 -3.06 8.02
C LEU A 288 -1.54 -2.65 6.78
N TYR A 289 -0.85 -2.26 5.71
CA TYR A 289 -1.49 -1.86 4.45
C TYR A 289 -2.11 -3.07 3.74
N ILE A 290 -1.41 -4.20 3.67
CA ILE A 290 -1.95 -5.45 3.11
C ILE A 290 -3.14 -5.92 3.94
N HIS A 291 -3.03 -5.92 5.28
CA HIS A 291 -4.11 -6.32 6.17
C HIS A 291 -5.36 -5.44 5.98
N ARG A 292 -5.21 -4.11 5.91
CA ARG A 292 -6.34 -3.19 5.70
C ARG A 292 -7.08 -3.51 4.38
N LEU A 293 -6.35 -3.79 3.31
CA LEU A 293 -6.94 -4.15 2.01
C LEU A 293 -7.59 -5.55 2.06
N ALA A 294 -6.96 -6.53 2.68
CA ALA A 294 -7.49 -7.89 2.84
C ALA A 294 -8.76 -7.92 3.70
N SER A 295 -8.73 -7.25 4.85
CA SER A 295 -9.86 -7.07 5.77
C SER A 295 -11.06 -6.44 5.06
N ARG A 296 -10.81 -5.44 4.20
CA ARG A 296 -11.87 -4.81 3.39
C ARG A 296 -12.40 -5.75 2.31
N LEU A 297 -11.53 -6.48 1.60
CA LEU A 297 -11.94 -7.42 0.56
C LEU A 297 -12.84 -8.52 1.16
N ALA A 298 -12.40 -9.12 2.27
CA ALA A 298 -13.17 -10.15 2.98
C ALA A 298 -14.53 -9.63 3.46
N ARG A 299 -14.58 -8.40 4.03
CA ARG A 299 -15.85 -7.76 4.42
C ARG A 299 -16.80 -7.58 3.24
N ARG A 300 -16.29 -7.14 2.08
CA ARG A 300 -17.10 -6.93 0.88
C ARG A 300 -17.59 -8.23 0.26
N MET A 301 -16.75 -9.26 0.25
CA MET A 301 -17.13 -10.60 -0.21
C MET A 301 -18.28 -11.15 0.64
N TYR A 302 -18.20 -10.99 1.97
CA TYR A 302 -19.26 -11.41 2.86
C TYR A 302 -20.54 -10.57 2.70
N ALA A 303 -20.42 -9.24 2.66
CA ALA A 303 -21.58 -8.34 2.56
C ALA A 303 -22.36 -8.49 1.24
N ASN A 304 -21.67 -8.71 0.11
CA ASN A 304 -22.32 -8.74 -1.20
C ASN A 304 -22.68 -10.16 -1.67
N TYR A 305 -21.87 -11.16 -1.32
CA TYR A 305 -22.01 -12.52 -1.84
C TYR A 305 -22.20 -13.58 -0.76
N GLY A 306 -22.13 -13.22 0.54
CA GLY A 306 -22.22 -14.18 1.64
C GLY A 306 -21.04 -15.14 1.73
N VAL A 307 -19.94 -14.88 1.03
CA VAL A 307 -18.75 -15.73 1.03
C VAL A 307 -17.95 -15.48 2.31
N LEU A 308 -17.96 -16.46 3.22
CA LEU A 308 -17.24 -16.39 4.48
C LEU A 308 -15.78 -16.85 4.29
N THR A 309 -14.84 -15.97 4.63
CA THR A 309 -13.44 -16.38 4.82
C THR A 309 -13.28 -16.97 6.22
N PRO A 310 -12.72 -18.18 6.37
CA PRO A 310 -12.58 -18.84 7.67
C PRO A 310 -11.56 -18.13 8.58
N GLU A 311 -11.56 -18.53 9.85
CA GLU A 311 -10.55 -18.11 10.84
C GLU A 311 -9.14 -18.60 10.47
N LEU A 312 -8.14 -17.82 10.89
CA LEU A 312 -6.74 -18.16 10.80
C LEU A 312 -6.46 -19.51 11.49
N ASN A 313 -5.59 -20.31 10.89
CA ASN A 313 -5.04 -21.49 11.53
C ASN A 313 -4.09 -21.07 12.67
N ALA A 314 -4.67 -20.71 13.83
CA ALA A 314 -3.96 -20.03 14.90
C ALA A 314 -2.97 -20.93 15.66
N ALA A 315 -3.15 -22.25 15.68
CA ALA A 315 -2.25 -23.17 16.39
C ALA A 315 -0.81 -23.15 15.83
N PRO A 316 -0.57 -23.40 14.52
CA PRO A 316 0.78 -23.31 13.94
C PRO A 316 1.31 -21.88 13.96
N VAL A 317 0.47 -20.86 13.76
CA VAL A 317 0.93 -19.46 13.79
C VAL A 317 1.37 -19.06 15.20
N LEU A 318 0.60 -19.42 16.24
CA LEU A 318 0.98 -19.18 17.63
C LEU A 318 2.23 -19.97 18.01
N TRP A 319 2.41 -21.19 17.49
CA TRP A 319 3.65 -21.94 17.68
C TRP A 319 4.84 -21.25 17.02
N ARG A 320 4.70 -20.73 15.80
CA ARG A 320 5.72 -19.92 15.13
C ARG A 320 6.06 -18.66 15.94
N VAL A 321 5.05 -17.96 16.46
CA VAL A 321 5.25 -16.81 17.35
C VAL A 321 6.04 -17.20 18.60
N VAL A 322 5.63 -18.26 19.29
CA VAL A 322 6.28 -18.68 20.54
C VAL A 322 7.70 -19.15 20.27
N GLN A 323 7.92 -20.00 19.27
CA GLN A 323 9.22 -20.61 19.01
C GLN A 323 10.16 -19.67 18.24
N GLN A 324 9.73 -19.11 17.11
CA GLN A 324 10.58 -18.34 16.19
C GLN A 324 10.75 -16.89 16.67
N CYS A 325 9.66 -16.23 17.07
CA CYS A 325 9.73 -14.82 17.50
C CYS A 325 10.24 -14.69 18.94
N LEU A 326 9.70 -15.49 19.86
CA LEU A 326 9.98 -15.33 21.30
C LEU A 326 11.04 -16.31 21.86
N GLY A 327 11.37 -17.40 21.16
CA GLY A 327 12.26 -18.43 21.72
C GLY A 327 11.70 -19.08 23.00
N GLY A 328 10.37 -19.10 23.13
CA GLY A 328 9.66 -19.58 24.30
C GLY A 328 9.42 -21.09 24.32
N THR A 329 8.90 -21.57 25.46
CA THR A 329 8.63 -22.99 25.68
C THR A 329 7.18 -23.37 25.30
N PRO A 330 6.85 -24.66 25.22
CA PRO A 330 5.45 -25.11 25.04
C PRO A 330 4.49 -24.62 26.12
N ILE A 331 4.98 -24.29 27.33
CA ILE A 331 4.14 -23.68 28.37
C ILE A 331 3.72 -22.27 27.95
N LEU A 332 4.62 -21.47 27.37
CA LEU A 332 4.26 -20.14 26.85
C LEU A 332 3.15 -20.23 25.80
N TYR A 333 3.19 -21.23 24.92
CA TYR A 333 2.12 -21.51 23.97
C TYR A 333 0.79 -21.81 24.67
N ARG A 334 0.78 -22.66 25.70
CA ARG A 334 -0.44 -22.99 26.45
C ARG A 334 -1.01 -21.78 27.18
N LEU A 335 -0.16 -20.98 27.81
CA LEU A 335 -0.56 -19.77 28.52
C LEU A 335 -1.08 -18.70 27.56
N ALA A 336 -0.40 -18.47 26.44
CA ALA A 336 -0.85 -17.53 25.41
C ALA A 336 -2.18 -17.96 24.79
N LYS A 337 -2.38 -19.27 24.54
CA LYS A 337 -3.66 -19.81 24.09
C LYS A 337 -4.78 -19.54 25.10
N ARG A 338 -4.53 -19.81 26.39
CA ARG A 338 -5.52 -19.54 27.47
C ARG A 338 -5.84 -18.06 27.55
N LEU A 339 -4.83 -17.19 27.48
CA LEU A 339 -5.02 -15.74 27.49
C LEU A 339 -5.78 -15.26 26.26
N GLY A 340 -5.52 -15.79 25.07
CA GLY A 340 -6.25 -15.46 23.85
C GLY A 340 -7.75 -15.81 23.94
N HIS A 341 -8.10 -16.92 24.60
CA HIS A 341 -9.50 -17.25 24.89
C HIS A 341 -10.14 -16.27 25.87
N VAL A 342 -9.44 -15.92 26.97
CA VAL A 342 -9.91 -14.92 27.95
C VAL A 342 -10.14 -13.56 27.29
N LEU A 343 -9.21 -13.17 26.42
CA LEU A 343 -9.30 -11.94 25.65
C LEU A 343 -10.24 -12.05 24.45
N SER A 344 -10.91 -13.18 24.18
CA SER A 344 -11.85 -13.34 23.06
C SER A 344 -11.35 -12.69 21.76
N LEU A 345 -10.15 -13.08 21.32
CA LEU A 345 -9.50 -12.49 20.13
C LEU A 345 -10.24 -12.90 18.84
N PRO A 346 -10.57 -11.96 17.95
CA PRO A 346 -11.04 -12.29 16.61
C PRO A 346 -9.86 -12.80 15.77
N LEU A 347 -9.91 -14.08 15.38
CA LEU A 347 -8.90 -14.71 14.51
C LEU A 347 -9.30 -14.65 13.03
N THR A 348 -10.24 -13.78 12.67
CA THR A 348 -10.73 -13.57 11.30
C THR A 348 -10.03 -12.38 10.64
N LEU A 349 -10.09 -12.27 9.30
CA LEU A 349 -9.56 -11.11 8.56
C LEU A 349 -10.27 -9.80 8.94
N ASN A 350 -11.53 -9.90 9.38
CA ASN A 350 -12.36 -8.78 9.72
C ASN A 350 -13.27 -9.13 10.90
N PRO A 351 -13.44 -8.24 11.89
CA PRO A 351 -14.31 -8.50 13.04
C PRO A 351 -15.78 -8.74 12.64
N THR A 352 -16.23 -8.25 11.48
CA THR A 352 -17.59 -8.52 10.98
C THR A 352 -17.86 -9.99 10.61
N LEU A 353 -16.81 -10.78 10.42
CA LEU A 353 -16.90 -12.20 10.11
C LEU A 353 -16.95 -13.06 11.39
N SER A 354 -16.52 -12.52 12.53
CA SER A 354 -16.57 -13.21 13.82
C SER A 354 -17.92 -12.98 14.50
N PRO A 355 -18.40 -13.93 15.33
CA PRO A 355 -19.61 -13.74 16.10
C PRO A 355 -19.48 -12.51 17.01
N THR A 356 -20.54 -11.72 17.10
CA THR A 356 -20.56 -10.53 17.97
C THR A 356 -20.34 -10.94 19.42
N LEU A 357 -19.58 -10.13 20.15
CA LEU A 357 -19.33 -10.35 21.58
C LEU A 357 -20.66 -10.43 22.36
N ARG A 358 -20.67 -11.26 23.39
CA ARG A 358 -21.83 -11.45 24.25
C ARG A 358 -22.08 -10.15 25.03
N ARG A 359 -23.17 -9.44 24.70
CA ARG A 359 -23.58 -8.23 25.43
C ARG A 359 -24.25 -8.63 26.72
N ILE A 360 -23.69 -8.20 27.85
CA ILE A 360 -24.33 -8.37 29.16
C ILE A 360 -25.02 -7.05 29.54
N THR A 361 -24.42 -5.92 29.18
CA THR A 361 -25.02 -4.58 29.34
C THR A 361 -25.23 -3.88 27.99
N PRO A 362 -26.16 -2.92 27.89
CA PRO A 362 -26.36 -2.14 26.66
C PRO A 362 -25.15 -1.27 26.28
N ASP A 363 -24.29 -0.95 27.24
CA ASP A 363 -23.05 -0.18 27.05
C ASP A 363 -21.84 -1.04 26.62
N ASP A 364 -21.98 -2.37 26.57
CA ASP A 364 -20.89 -3.24 26.12
C ASP A 364 -20.64 -3.03 24.61
N PRO A 365 -19.39 -2.77 24.19
CA PRO A 365 -19.08 -2.51 22.79
C PRO A 365 -19.23 -3.76 21.93
N GLU A 366 -19.72 -3.60 20.70
CA GLU A 366 -19.86 -4.70 19.72
C GLU A 366 -18.50 -5.22 19.23
N VAL A 367 -17.52 -4.31 19.18
CA VAL A 367 -16.15 -4.52 18.71
C VAL A 367 -15.22 -3.73 19.61
N HIS A 368 -14.13 -4.34 20.06
CA HIS A 368 -13.09 -3.65 20.80
C HIS A 368 -12.12 -2.89 19.89
N ILE A 369 -11.47 -1.90 20.46
CA ILE A 369 -10.36 -1.19 19.81
C ILE A 369 -9.23 -2.21 19.60
N TYR A 370 -8.65 -2.20 18.39
CA TYR A 370 -7.70 -3.20 17.90
C TYR A 370 -8.25 -4.62 17.66
N ASP A 371 -9.56 -4.78 17.42
CA ASP A 371 -10.09 -6.06 16.90
C ASP A 371 -9.84 -6.26 15.39
N ASN A 372 -9.63 -5.17 14.63
CA ASN A 372 -9.29 -5.23 13.20
C ASN A 372 -7.77 -5.07 13.00
N ILE A 373 -7.00 -5.92 13.66
CA ILE A 373 -5.53 -6.01 13.51
C ILE A 373 -5.15 -7.30 12.80
N PRO A 374 -3.91 -7.39 12.25
CA PRO A 374 -3.37 -8.67 11.82
C PRO A 374 -3.46 -9.69 12.98
N PRO A 375 -4.09 -10.85 12.79
CA PRO A 375 -4.25 -11.82 13.88
C PRO A 375 -2.93 -12.40 14.37
N GLU A 376 -1.88 -12.45 13.53
CA GLU A 376 -0.53 -12.78 13.99
C GLU A 376 -0.01 -11.77 15.01
N LEU A 377 -0.32 -10.48 14.83
CA LEU A 377 0.05 -9.42 15.78
C LEU A 377 -0.73 -9.56 17.09
N ALA A 378 -2.01 -9.96 17.01
CA ALA A 378 -2.80 -10.27 18.20
C ALA A 378 -2.17 -11.42 19.01
N LEU A 379 -1.75 -12.49 18.33
CA LEU A 379 -1.09 -13.63 18.98
C LEU A 379 0.26 -13.23 19.61
N VAL A 380 1.07 -12.44 18.92
CA VAL A 380 2.33 -11.88 19.45
C VAL A 380 2.07 -11.04 20.69
N ALA A 381 1.14 -10.08 20.63
CA ALA A 381 0.80 -9.23 21.75
C ALA A 381 0.34 -10.03 22.97
N THR A 382 -0.48 -11.08 22.78
CA THR A 382 -0.87 -11.94 23.90
C THR A 382 0.30 -12.70 24.52
N ALA A 383 1.23 -13.21 23.71
CA ALA A 383 2.41 -13.88 24.23
C ALA A 383 3.33 -12.90 25.01
N ILE A 384 3.46 -11.65 24.56
CA ILE A 384 4.19 -10.60 25.28
C ILE A 384 3.51 -10.27 26.63
N VAL A 385 2.18 -10.18 26.67
CA VAL A 385 1.45 -9.96 27.93
C VAL A 385 1.69 -11.12 28.91
N VAL A 386 1.71 -12.37 28.43
CA VAL A 386 2.08 -13.53 29.28
C VAL A 386 3.50 -13.40 29.82
N LEU A 387 4.47 -13.00 28.98
CA LEU A 387 5.85 -12.79 29.42
C LEU A 387 5.95 -11.67 30.47
N LYS A 388 5.20 -10.57 30.31
CA LYS A 388 5.10 -9.51 31.33
C LYS A 388 4.49 -10.03 32.63
N LEU A 389 3.47 -10.88 32.57
CA LEU A 389 2.85 -11.47 33.77
C LEU A 389 3.82 -12.39 34.52
N VAL A 390 4.60 -13.20 33.80
CA VAL A 390 5.53 -14.17 34.40
C VAL A 390 6.79 -13.48 34.91
N TYR A 391 7.54 -12.82 34.02
CA TYR A 391 8.89 -12.32 34.33
C TYR A 391 8.89 -10.92 34.90
N GLY A 392 7.84 -10.15 34.67
CA GLY A 392 7.78 -8.83 35.24
C GLY A 392 8.79 -7.86 34.65
N LEU A 393 8.74 -7.67 33.33
CA LEU A 393 9.69 -6.89 32.52
C LEU A 393 9.72 -5.37 32.86
N ASP A 394 9.36 -4.97 34.08
CA ASP A 394 9.30 -3.61 34.62
C ASP A 394 10.44 -3.31 35.62
N GLY A 395 11.50 -4.11 35.58
CA GLY A 395 12.64 -4.02 36.50
C GLY A 395 12.37 -4.60 37.89
N LYS A 396 11.18 -5.14 38.15
CA LYS A 396 10.83 -5.84 39.39
C LYS A 396 10.76 -7.34 39.14
N LEU A 397 11.69 -8.07 39.74
CA LEU A 397 11.74 -9.53 39.64
C LEU A 397 10.49 -10.17 40.24
N ARG A 398 9.89 -11.09 39.49
CA ARG A 398 8.77 -11.93 39.92
C ARG A 398 9.22 -13.39 39.91
N LEU A 399 9.04 -14.09 41.03
CA LEU A 399 9.43 -15.50 41.17
C LEU A 399 8.27 -16.33 41.76
N PRO A 400 8.03 -17.54 41.25
CA PRO A 400 7.00 -18.42 41.78
C PRO A 400 7.34 -18.84 43.22
N ARG A 401 6.30 -18.94 44.06
CA ARG A 401 6.39 -19.43 45.44
C ARG A 401 5.91 -20.87 45.59
N GLU A 402 5.07 -21.31 44.66
CA GLU A 402 4.42 -22.63 44.67
C GLU A 402 5.00 -23.49 43.54
N GLU A 403 5.20 -24.78 43.79
CA GLU A 403 5.75 -25.71 42.78
C GLU A 403 4.77 -25.96 41.62
N GLU A 404 3.47 -25.74 41.85
CA GLU A 404 2.41 -25.90 40.87
C GLU A 404 2.29 -24.72 39.89
N ASP A 405 3.01 -23.62 40.13
CA ASP A 405 2.95 -22.42 39.29
C ASP A 405 3.57 -22.71 37.90
N PRO A 406 2.85 -22.44 36.78
CA PRO A 406 3.42 -22.60 35.44
C PRO A 406 4.71 -21.81 35.20
N ALA A 407 4.95 -20.73 35.96
CA ALA A 407 6.19 -19.97 35.90
C ALA A 407 7.45 -20.81 36.23
N CYS A 408 7.35 -21.86 37.05
CA CYS A 408 8.46 -22.74 37.40
C CYS A 408 9.05 -23.47 36.19
N THR A 409 8.21 -23.75 35.18
CA THR A 409 8.62 -24.46 33.97
C THR A 409 9.23 -23.56 32.90
N LEU A 410 9.16 -22.25 33.10
CA LEU A 410 9.72 -21.27 32.19
C LEU A 410 11.21 -21.02 32.51
N PRO A 411 12.04 -20.72 31.51
CA PRO A 411 13.45 -20.41 31.71
C PRO A 411 13.68 -19.26 32.69
N ASN A 412 14.83 -19.26 33.37
CA ASN A 412 15.24 -18.11 34.17
C ASN A 412 15.30 -16.84 33.30
N VAL A 413 14.78 -15.72 33.81
CA VAL A 413 14.73 -14.40 33.17
C VAL A 413 16.05 -14.02 32.51
N HIS A 414 17.18 -14.12 33.23
CA HIS A 414 18.48 -13.73 32.67
C HIS A 414 18.94 -14.63 31.52
N GLY A 415 18.74 -15.95 31.65
CA GLY A 415 19.08 -16.91 30.60
C GLY A 415 18.18 -16.75 29.37
N TYR A 416 16.90 -16.46 29.59
CA TYR A 416 15.95 -16.15 28.53
C TYR A 416 16.34 -14.88 27.78
N LEU A 417 16.65 -13.79 28.48
CA LEU A 417 17.04 -12.52 27.87
C LEU A 417 18.36 -12.63 27.10
N SER A 418 19.35 -13.38 27.60
CA SER A 418 20.60 -13.62 26.86
C SER A 418 20.37 -14.44 25.59
N ALA A 419 19.54 -15.48 25.66
CA ALA A 419 19.17 -16.27 24.49
C ALA A 419 18.40 -15.41 23.47
N PHE A 420 17.47 -14.58 23.95
CA PHE A 420 16.69 -13.67 23.12
C PHE A 420 17.57 -12.63 22.41
N ARG A 421 18.58 -12.08 23.09
CA ARG A 421 19.58 -11.18 22.49
C ARG A 421 20.37 -11.88 21.39
N SER A 422 20.88 -13.08 21.64
CA SER A 422 21.60 -13.87 20.64
C SER A 422 20.73 -14.19 19.42
N MET A 423 19.46 -14.53 19.63
CA MET A 423 18.51 -14.72 18.52
C MET A 423 18.21 -13.42 17.78
N SER A 424 18.08 -12.28 18.48
CA SER A 424 17.90 -10.98 17.83
C SER A 424 19.09 -10.62 16.94
N GLU A 425 20.32 -10.89 17.39
CA GLU A 425 21.53 -10.70 16.61
C GLU A 425 21.62 -11.67 15.42
N ALA A 426 21.14 -12.90 15.58
CA ALA A 426 21.06 -13.85 14.47
C ALA A 426 20.03 -13.39 13.41
N ASP A 427 18.87 -12.89 13.85
CA ASP A 427 17.84 -12.34 12.97
C ASP A 427 18.33 -11.07 12.25
N THR A 428 19.10 -10.20 12.91
CA THR A 428 19.71 -9.06 12.23
C THR A 428 20.69 -9.55 11.18
N ARG A 429 21.60 -10.49 11.49
CA ARG A 429 22.54 -11.07 10.52
C ARG A 429 21.83 -11.74 9.33
N HIS A 430 20.70 -12.41 9.57
CA HIS A 430 19.92 -13.04 8.50
C HIS A 430 19.18 -12.02 7.63
N ASN A 431 18.55 -11.03 8.24
CA ASN A 431 17.94 -9.91 7.51
C ASN A 431 18.98 -9.05 6.81
N GLU A 432 20.19 -8.99 7.35
CA GLU A 432 21.37 -8.40 6.73
C GLU A 432 21.78 -9.16 5.47
N LYS A 433 21.61 -10.48 5.41
CA LYS A 433 21.78 -11.24 4.15
C LYS A 433 20.63 -11.02 3.17
N ARG A 434 19.44 -10.65 3.64
CA ARG A 434 18.30 -10.28 2.80
C ARG A 434 18.44 -8.82 2.37
N PHE A 435 18.94 -8.59 1.17
CA PHE A 435 19.11 -7.24 0.62
C PHE A 435 17.77 -6.53 0.42
N SER A 436 17.28 -5.88 1.47
CA SER A 436 16.02 -5.14 1.51
C SER A 436 16.23 -3.67 1.21
N SER A 437 15.30 -3.06 0.49
CA SER A 437 15.34 -1.62 0.15
C SER A 437 15.24 -0.70 1.38
N LYS A 438 14.77 -1.21 2.52
CA LYS A 438 14.58 -0.42 3.76
C LYS A 438 15.87 -0.30 4.58
N GLY A 439 16.83 -1.20 4.40
CA GLY A 439 18.12 -1.14 5.06
C GLY A 439 19.11 -0.38 4.18
N ALA A 440 19.29 0.93 4.43
CA ALA A 440 20.35 1.68 3.79
C ALA A 440 21.70 1.13 4.27
N ARG A 441 22.49 0.57 3.35
CA ARG A 441 23.82 0.04 3.64
C ARG A 441 24.87 0.85 2.94
N SER A 442 25.91 1.19 3.69
CA SER A 442 27.15 1.70 3.11
C SER A 442 27.92 0.52 2.54
N THR A 443 28.23 0.57 1.24
CA THR A 443 29.08 -0.45 0.58
C THR A 443 30.46 -0.55 1.23
N GLY A 444 30.93 0.50 1.92
CA GLY A 444 32.21 0.51 2.61
C GLY A 444 32.27 -0.33 3.88
N ASP A 445 31.12 -0.67 4.47
CA ASP A 445 31.03 -1.42 5.73
C ASP A 445 30.78 -2.92 5.49
N MET A 446 30.78 -3.36 4.23
CA MET A 446 30.47 -4.73 3.84
C MET A 446 31.72 -5.60 3.74
N ASP A 447 31.67 -6.77 4.37
CA ASP A 447 32.70 -7.80 4.22
C ASP A 447 32.73 -8.34 2.78
N LEU A 448 33.90 -8.83 2.33
CA LEU A 448 34.09 -9.40 0.99
C LEU A 448 33.09 -10.53 0.68
N ALA A 449 32.87 -11.44 1.63
CA ALA A 449 31.91 -12.55 1.46
C ALA A 449 30.46 -12.05 1.29
N THR A 450 30.07 -11.03 2.06
CA THR A 450 28.73 -10.42 1.96
C THR A 450 28.56 -9.64 0.65
N MET A 451 29.64 -9.07 0.11
CA MET A 451 29.64 -8.45 -1.21
C MET A 451 29.48 -9.49 -2.33
N ASP A 452 30.13 -10.64 -2.23
CA ASP A 452 29.94 -11.74 -3.19
C ASP A 452 28.49 -12.26 -3.14
N GLU A 453 27.92 -12.48 -1.95
CA GLU A 453 26.50 -12.84 -1.78
C GLU A 453 25.57 -11.77 -2.40
N PHE A 454 25.93 -10.48 -2.31
CA PHE A 454 25.18 -9.39 -2.93
C PHE A 454 25.26 -9.40 -4.46
N LEU A 455 26.43 -9.71 -5.02
CA LEU A 455 26.62 -9.82 -6.46
C LEU A 455 25.85 -11.02 -7.01
N ASP A 456 25.86 -12.17 -6.32
CA ASP A 456 25.05 -13.34 -6.66
C ASP A 456 23.55 -13.03 -6.61
N PHE A 457 23.12 -12.24 -5.62
CA PHE A 457 21.75 -11.73 -5.54
C PHE A 457 21.43 -10.81 -6.73
N CYS A 458 22.31 -9.86 -7.06
CA CYS A 458 22.15 -8.97 -8.20
C CYS A 458 22.08 -9.75 -9.52
N GLU A 459 22.90 -10.78 -9.69
CA GLU A 459 22.86 -11.67 -10.86
C GLU A 459 21.47 -12.30 -10.99
N ARG A 460 20.97 -12.91 -9.92
CA ARG A 460 19.64 -13.56 -9.90
C ARG A 460 18.49 -12.60 -10.22
N VAL A 461 18.54 -11.38 -9.69
CA VAL A 461 17.46 -10.39 -9.82
C VAL A 461 17.51 -9.64 -11.15
N LEU A 462 18.72 -9.31 -11.62
CA LEU A 462 18.90 -8.45 -12.79
C LEU A 462 19.00 -9.23 -14.10
N VAL A 463 19.54 -10.46 -14.07
CA VAL A 463 19.71 -11.28 -15.27
C VAL A 463 18.36 -11.83 -15.71
N LYS A 464 17.89 -11.32 -16.85
CA LYS A 464 16.68 -11.81 -17.52
C LYS A 464 16.98 -13.15 -18.22
N PRO A 465 16.10 -14.16 -18.13
CA PRO A 465 15.95 -15.12 -19.20
C PRO A 465 15.14 -14.46 -20.33
N GLN A 466 15.76 -13.58 -21.13
CA GLN A 466 15.09 -13.03 -22.34
C GLN A 466 15.74 -13.55 -23.62
N ARG A 467 14.89 -14.02 -24.52
CA ARG A 467 15.21 -14.42 -25.89
C ARG A 467 15.65 -13.21 -26.70
N GLY A 468 16.94 -13.15 -27.02
CA GLY A 468 17.55 -12.16 -27.91
C GLY A 468 19.00 -12.55 -28.16
N GLU A 469 19.19 -13.63 -28.91
CA GLU A 469 20.46 -14.33 -29.07
C GLU A 469 21.63 -13.43 -29.50
N SER A 470 21.44 -12.35 -30.25
CA SER A 470 22.56 -11.65 -30.91
C SER A 470 23.39 -10.71 -30.01
N ASP A 471 22.75 -9.89 -29.18
CA ASP A 471 23.44 -8.77 -28.50
C ASP A 471 24.01 -9.19 -27.14
N GLN A 472 23.36 -10.15 -26.47
CA GLN A 472 23.87 -10.74 -25.23
C GLN A 472 25.03 -11.68 -25.49
N GLN A 473 25.04 -12.44 -26.60
CA GLN A 473 26.17 -13.29 -26.96
C GLN A 473 27.49 -12.51 -27.02
N ILE A 474 27.48 -11.26 -27.48
CA ILE A 474 28.69 -10.42 -27.52
C ILE A 474 29.15 -10.08 -26.10
N LEU A 475 28.25 -9.60 -25.24
CA LEU A 475 28.59 -9.24 -23.86
C LEU A 475 28.97 -10.47 -23.02
N ASP A 476 28.26 -11.59 -23.19
CA ASP A 476 28.54 -12.85 -22.52
C ASP A 476 29.91 -13.42 -22.93
N ASN A 477 30.34 -13.17 -24.19
CA ASN A 477 31.67 -13.58 -24.66
C ASN A 477 32.81 -12.71 -24.09
N TYR A 478 32.57 -11.42 -23.82
CA TYR A 478 33.59 -10.51 -23.27
C TYR A 478 33.58 -10.44 -21.74
N PHE A 479 32.42 -10.64 -21.12
CA PHE A 479 32.17 -10.57 -19.67
C PHE A 479 31.31 -11.77 -19.25
N PRO A 480 31.88 -12.99 -19.24
CA PRO A 480 31.13 -14.17 -18.86
C PRO A 480 30.69 -14.07 -17.40
N LEU A 481 29.40 -14.27 -17.15
CA LEU A 481 28.87 -14.47 -15.81
C LEU A 481 29.39 -15.81 -15.28
N SER A 482 29.84 -15.84 -14.03
CA SER A 482 30.38 -17.03 -13.39
C SER A 482 29.24 -18.03 -13.12
N THR A 483 28.85 -18.84 -14.11
CA THR A 483 27.81 -19.88 -13.97
C THR A 483 28.19 -21.04 -13.03
N GLY A 484 29.22 -20.86 -12.19
CA GLY A 484 29.90 -21.92 -11.43
C GLY A 484 29.57 -22.02 -9.94
N ASN A 485 28.85 -21.06 -9.34
CA ASN A 485 28.48 -21.11 -7.92
C ASN A 485 26.98 -21.35 -7.66
N GLY A 486 26.20 -21.68 -8.69
CA GLY A 486 24.77 -21.99 -8.59
C GLY A 486 24.40 -23.28 -7.82
N GLY A 487 25.30 -23.79 -6.98
CA GLY A 487 25.16 -25.04 -6.22
C GLY A 487 25.21 -24.88 -4.70
N ALA A 488 25.00 -23.68 -4.16
CA ALA A 488 24.97 -23.45 -2.71
C ALA A 488 23.73 -22.69 -2.21
N LEU A 489 22.62 -22.73 -2.96
CA LEU A 489 21.35 -22.13 -2.53
C LEU A 489 20.25 -23.17 -2.41
N MET A 490 20.54 -24.17 -1.59
CA MET A 490 19.54 -24.74 -0.71
C MET A 490 20.26 -25.10 0.59
N GLU A 491 20.84 -24.09 1.25
CA GLU A 491 20.86 -24.17 2.70
C GLU A 491 19.41 -24.19 3.13
N ALA A 492 18.91 -25.42 3.27
CA ALA A 492 17.69 -25.75 3.96
C ALA A 492 17.60 -24.78 5.14
N ILE A 493 16.49 -24.03 5.21
CA ILE A 493 16.06 -23.31 6.40
C ILE A 493 16.52 -24.15 7.57
N ALA A 494 17.59 -23.71 8.25
CA ALA A 494 18.25 -24.56 9.23
C ALA A 494 17.14 -25.01 10.19
N PRO A 495 16.84 -26.31 10.27
CA PRO A 495 15.72 -26.78 11.06
C PRO A 495 16.09 -26.44 12.48
N HIS A 496 15.46 -25.37 12.98
CA HIS A 496 15.44 -24.91 14.35
C HIS A 496 16.73 -25.23 15.11
N SER A 497 17.67 -24.28 15.16
CA SER A 497 18.73 -24.35 16.18
C SER A 497 18.06 -24.73 17.49
N ILE A 498 18.31 -25.96 17.92
CA ILE A 498 17.70 -26.53 19.12
C ILE A 498 18.18 -25.59 20.21
N VAL A 499 17.27 -24.78 20.74
CA VAL A 499 17.55 -23.87 21.85
C VAL A 499 18.20 -24.74 22.92
N GLU A 500 19.48 -24.49 23.21
CA GLU A 500 20.16 -25.15 24.32
C GLU A 500 19.24 -25.07 25.53
N GLY A 501 19.01 -26.22 26.18
CA GLY A 501 18.03 -26.31 27.26
C GLY A 501 18.31 -25.28 28.35
N LEU A 502 17.55 -24.19 28.36
CA LEU A 502 17.72 -23.12 29.34
C LEU A 502 17.30 -23.64 30.72
N SER A 503 18.06 -23.24 31.75
CA SER A 503 17.75 -23.61 33.13
C SER A 503 16.40 -23.03 33.57
N ALA A 504 15.58 -23.86 34.21
CA ALA A 504 14.26 -23.48 34.71
C ALA A 504 14.33 -22.44 35.84
N THR A 505 13.25 -21.68 36.01
CA THR A 505 13.13 -20.68 37.08
C THR A 505 13.11 -21.36 38.45
N LYS A 506 13.92 -20.87 39.38
CA LYS A 506 13.97 -21.39 40.75
C LYS A 506 12.77 -20.91 41.56
N ILE A 507 12.24 -21.79 42.41
CA ILE A 507 11.19 -21.46 43.38
C ILE A 507 11.79 -20.57 44.46
N ASN A 508 11.09 -19.48 44.79
CA ASN A 508 11.46 -18.63 45.92
C ASN A 508 10.86 -19.19 47.22
N VAL A 509 11.72 -19.74 48.07
CA VAL A 509 11.34 -20.42 49.33
C VAL A 509 11.36 -19.46 50.54
N GLY A 510 11.79 -18.20 50.41
CA GLY A 510 11.96 -17.37 51.62
C GLY A 510 12.17 -15.86 51.49
N GLU A 511 12.24 -15.28 50.28
CA GLU A 511 12.42 -13.83 50.14
C GLU A 511 11.08 -13.10 50.04
N THR A 512 10.72 -12.33 51.08
CA THR A 512 9.47 -11.56 51.15
C THR A 512 9.44 -10.36 50.20
N ASN A 513 10.61 -9.89 49.75
CA ASN A 513 10.74 -8.72 48.88
C ASN A 513 10.50 -9.04 47.40
N VAL A 514 10.36 -10.32 47.04
CA VAL A 514 10.11 -10.75 45.67
C VAL A 514 8.61 -11.00 45.46
N LEU A 515 8.11 -10.38 44.40
CA LEU A 515 6.71 -10.43 44.01
C LEU A 515 6.37 -11.78 43.38
N ARG A 516 5.12 -12.22 43.52
CA ARG A 516 4.61 -13.40 42.80
C ARG A 516 4.39 -13.06 41.31
N PRO A 517 4.43 -14.05 40.40
CA PRO A 517 3.98 -13.85 39.01
C PRO A 517 2.58 -13.23 38.98
N GLY A 518 2.39 -12.21 38.16
CA GLY A 518 1.15 -11.43 38.07
C GLY A 518 0.88 -10.43 39.21
N GLU A 519 1.71 -10.38 40.26
CA GLU A 519 1.56 -9.41 41.35
C GLU A 519 2.05 -8.01 40.94
N SER A 520 1.29 -6.96 41.29
CA SER A 520 1.59 -5.56 40.98
C SER A 520 1.92 -5.29 39.50
N TYR A 521 1.00 -5.66 38.61
CA TYR A 521 1.18 -5.48 37.16
C TYR A 521 1.21 -4.00 36.75
N THR A 522 2.26 -3.59 36.03
CA THR A 522 2.42 -2.22 35.52
C THR A 522 2.05 -2.13 34.04
N VAL A 523 1.09 -1.24 33.74
CA VAL A 523 0.66 -0.95 32.36
C VAL A 523 1.48 0.20 31.81
N THR A 524 2.28 -0.06 30.78
CA THR A 524 3.12 0.93 30.11
C THR A 524 2.30 1.62 29.02
N HIS A 525 2.36 2.96 28.95
CA HIS A 525 1.65 3.71 27.92
C HIS A 525 2.43 3.68 26.60
N SER A 526 1.74 3.49 25.49
CA SER A 526 2.32 3.36 24.15
C SER A 526 3.03 4.62 23.65
N ARG A 527 2.51 5.80 23.96
CA ARG A 527 3.10 7.11 23.60
C ARG A 527 4.08 7.69 24.63
N ASP A 528 4.77 6.87 25.42
CA ASP A 528 5.74 7.40 26.39
C ASP A 528 7.03 7.87 25.72
N VAL A 529 6.99 9.09 25.17
CA VAL A 529 8.11 9.78 24.49
C VAL A 529 9.31 10.00 25.41
N LEU A 530 9.11 9.95 26.74
CA LEU A 530 10.16 10.18 27.74
C LEU A 530 11.00 8.92 28.04
N GLY A 531 10.67 7.78 27.43
CA GLY A 531 11.54 6.60 27.45
C GLY A 531 11.54 5.82 28.77
N ASN A 532 10.43 5.78 29.52
CA ASN A 532 10.34 4.88 30.69
C ASN A 532 9.99 3.44 30.31
N LEU A 533 10.01 3.07 29.01
CA LEU A 533 9.86 1.68 28.62
C LEU A 533 11.10 0.91 29.12
N PRO A 534 10.93 -0.08 29.99
CA PRO A 534 12.05 -0.86 30.52
C PRO A 534 12.86 -1.49 29.38
N GLU A 535 14.19 -1.50 29.51
CA GLU A 535 15.10 -1.98 28.45
C GLU A 535 14.77 -3.40 27.97
N ASP A 536 14.44 -4.30 28.91
CA ASP A 536 14.10 -5.69 28.60
C ASP A 536 12.76 -5.81 27.85
N GLN A 537 11.78 -4.95 28.17
CA GLN A 537 10.52 -4.90 27.46
C GLN A 537 10.70 -4.30 26.05
N ALA A 538 11.49 -3.22 25.94
CA ALA A 538 11.80 -2.57 24.67
C ALA A 538 12.47 -3.55 23.69
N LEU A 539 13.45 -4.32 24.19
CA LEU A 539 14.15 -5.35 23.41
C LEU A 539 13.18 -6.40 22.83
N ILE A 540 12.24 -6.89 23.63
CA ILE A 540 11.24 -7.87 23.19
C ILE A 540 10.30 -7.27 22.15
N ILE A 541 9.85 -6.04 22.36
CA ILE A 541 8.94 -5.33 21.45
C ILE A 541 9.62 -5.05 20.11
N THR A 542 10.82 -4.46 20.09
CA THR A 542 11.52 -4.12 18.83
C THR A 542 11.79 -5.36 17.98
N ARG A 543 12.19 -6.48 18.59
CA ARG A 543 12.38 -7.73 17.83
C ARG A 543 11.05 -8.26 17.30
N SER A 544 10.02 -8.29 18.14
CA SER A 544 8.70 -8.79 17.76
C SER A 544 8.05 -7.94 16.66
N ALA A 545 8.21 -6.63 16.72
CA ALA A 545 7.74 -5.68 15.72
C ALA A 545 8.42 -5.91 14.36
N LYS A 546 9.75 -6.08 14.34
CA LYS A 546 10.51 -6.45 13.13
C LYS A 546 10.08 -7.79 12.55
N TRP A 547 9.83 -8.79 13.40
CA TRP A 547 9.41 -10.12 12.96
C TRP A 547 8.02 -10.11 12.32
N VAL A 548 7.05 -9.34 12.83
CA VAL A 548 5.72 -9.17 12.21
C VAL A 548 5.75 -8.17 11.03
N GLY A 549 6.74 -7.28 10.98
CA GLY A 549 6.86 -6.21 9.98
C GLY A 549 5.97 -5.01 10.27
N VAL A 550 5.83 -4.65 11.55
CA VAL A 550 5.04 -3.52 12.05
C VAL A 550 5.94 -2.58 12.85
N GLY A 551 5.55 -1.30 12.99
CA GLY A 551 6.31 -0.35 13.82
C GLY A 551 6.18 -0.62 15.32
N ASP A 552 7.24 -0.33 16.07
CA ASP A 552 7.35 -0.58 17.51
C ASP A 552 6.21 0.11 18.30
N ASP A 553 5.91 1.37 17.99
CA ASP A 553 4.84 2.16 18.63
C ASP A 553 3.46 1.51 18.47
N TYR A 554 3.20 0.94 17.29
CA TYR A 554 1.92 0.30 17.01
C TYR A 554 1.78 -1.00 17.81
N LEU A 555 2.85 -1.80 17.92
CA LEU A 555 2.84 -3.00 18.76
C LEU A 555 2.67 -2.64 20.26
N CYS A 556 3.35 -1.59 20.75
CA CYS A 556 3.14 -1.05 22.09
C CYS A 556 1.66 -0.71 22.35
N GLY A 557 1.00 -0.01 21.41
CA GLY A 557 -0.42 0.34 21.51
C GLY A 557 -1.36 -0.86 21.60
N VAL A 558 -1.07 -1.91 20.82
CA VAL A 558 -1.85 -3.17 20.88
C VAL A 558 -1.67 -3.88 22.22
N VAL A 559 -0.42 -3.98 22.70
CA VAL A 559 -0.11 -4.59 24.00
C VAL A 559 -0.82 -3.84 25.12
N GLU A 560 -0.71 -2.51 25.18
CA GLU A 560 -1.40 -1.66 26.16
C GLU A 560 -2.93 -1.90 26.16
N CYS A 561 -3.53 -2.03 24.99
CA CYS A 561 -4.96 -2.29 24.88
C CYS A 561 -5.36 -3.67 25.40
N PHE A 562 -4.55 -4.70 25.13
CA PHE A 562 -4.76 -6.06 25.64
C PHE A 562 -4.56 -6.15 27.15
N GLU A 563 -3.59 -5.42 27.70
CA GLU A 563 -3.38 -5.29 29.14
C GLU A 563 -4.61 -4.65 29.83
N ARG A 564 -5.11 -3.55 29.28
CA ARG A 564 -6.33 -2.90 29.79
C ARG A 564 -7.58 -3.77 29.63
N ARG A 565 -7.64 -4.61 28.59
CA ARG A 565 -8.73 -5.57 28.39
C ARG A 565 -8.66 -6.70 29.43
N LEU A 566 -7.47 -7.23 29.69
CA LEU A 566 -7.23 -8.23 30.72
C LEU A 566 -7.58 -7.71 32.11
N TRP A 567 -7.18 -6.48 32.44
CA TRP A 567 -7.46 -5.87 33.74
C TRP A 567 -8.98 -5.69 33.97
N ARG A 568 -9.72 -5.24 32.94
CA ARG A 568 -11.18 -5.15 33.00
C ARG A 568 -11.85 -6.51 33.17
N TRP A 569 -11.37 -7.54 32.49
CA TRP A 569 -11.88 -8.90 32.64
C TRP A 569 -11.63 -9.43 34.06
N HIS A 570 -10.41 -9.31 34.58
CA HIS A 570 -10.06 -9.76 35.92
C HIS A 570 -10.88 -9.03 37.00
N TYR A 571 -11.11 -7.72 36.83
CA TYR A 571 -11.96 -6.96 37.74
C TYR A 571 -13.43 -7.43 37.71
N LYS A 572 -13.98 -7.71 36.53
CA LYS A 572 -15.33 -8.28 36.38
C LYS A 572 -15.44 -9.64 37.07
N GLU A 573 -14.46 -10.53 36.91
CA GLU A 573 -14.51 -11.84 37.57
C GLU A 573 -14.34 -11.78 39.08
N ARG A 574 -13.45 -10.93 39.59
CA ARG A 574 -13.36 -10.65 41.04
C ARG A 574 -14.67 -10.14 41.62
N ARG A 575 -15.46 -9.38 40.84
CA ARG A 575 -16.80 -8.94 41.25
C ARG A 575 -17.79 -10.10 41.26
N ARG A 576 -17.79 -10.92 40.20
CA ARG A 576 -18.68 -12.08 40.11
C ARG A 576 -18.42 -13.09 41.23
N GLU A 577 -17.16 -13.38 41.53
CA GLU A 577 -16.78 -14.27 42.65
C GLU A 577 -17.26 -13.74 44.00
N LYS A 578 -17.23 -12.42 44.22
CA LYS A 578 -17.76 -11.80 45.44
C LYS A 578 -19.28 -11.88 45.50
N GLU A 579 -19.96 -11.59 44.40
CA GLU A 579 -21.43 -11.68 44.30
C GLU A 579 -21.89 -13.15 44.49
N GLU A 580 -21.16 -14.13 43.96
CA GLU A 580 -21.38 -15.56 44.18
C GLU A 580 -21.19 -15.94 45.67
N GLN A 581 -20.10 -15.50 46.30
CA GLN A 581 -19.85 -15.74 47.74
C GLN A 581 -20.89 -15.08 48.66
N GLU A 582 -21.35 -13.88 48.32
CA GLU A 582 -22.43 -13.19 49.05
C GLU A 582 -23.75 -13.96 48.91
N SER A 583 -24.07 -14.47 47.70
CA SER A 583 -25.28 -15.29 47.47
C SER A 583 -25.24 -16.66 48.16
N GLU A 584 -24.07 -17.30 48.25
CA GLU A 584 -23.88 -18.56 49.00
C GLU A 584 -23.91 -18.33 50.53
N GLY A 585 -23.45 -17.17 50.99
CA GLY A 585 -23.52 -16.74 52.38
C GLY A 585 -24.95 -16.42 52.86
N GLU A 586 -25.79 -15.84 51.99
CA GLU A 586 -27.21 -15.60 52.30
C GLU A 586 -28.03 -16.89 52.24
N GLY A 587 -27.76 -17.79 51.29
CA GLY A 587 -28.44 -19.08 51.18
C GLY A 587 -28.14 -20.09 52.29
N SER A 588 -27.11 -19.86 53.11
CA SER A 588 -26.77 -20.72 54.26
C SER A 588 -27.36 -20.25 55.59
N LEU A 589 -27.93 -19.04 55.65
CA LEU A 589 -28.65 -18.53 56.81
C LEU A 589 -30.15 -18.88 56.80
N ASP A 590 -30.74 -19.11 55.62
CA ASP A 590 -32.15 -19.52 55.47
C ASP A 590 -32.40 -21.03 55.72
N GLY A 591 -31.37 -21.81 56.07
CA GLY A 591 -31.45 -23.25 56.33
C GLY A 591 -31.37 -23.68 57.80
N ILE A 592 -31.42 -22.74 58.76
CA ILE A 592 -31.27 -23.02 60.21
C ILE A 592 -32.57 -22.75 61.00
N GLU A 593 -33.68 -22.38 60.34
CA GLU A 593 -35.00 -22.31 60.96
C GLU A 593 -35.92 -23.44 60.46
N GLU A 594 -35.66 -24.69 60.88
CA GLU A 594 -36.69 -25.73 61.06
C GLU A 594 -36.41 -26.60 62.30
#